data_AF-A0A940NX58-F1
#
_entry.id   AF-A0A940NX58-F1
#
_cell.length_a   1.000
_cell.length_b   1.000
_cell.length_c   1.000
_cell.angle_alpha   90.00
_cell.angle_beta   90.00
_cell.angle_gamma   90.00
#
_symmetry.space_group_name_H-M   'P 1'
#
loop_
_entity.id
_entity.type
_entity.pdbx_description
1 polymer ?
#
loop_
_entity_poly.entity_id
_entity_poly.type
_entity_poly.pdbx_seq_one_letter_code
_entity_poly.pdbx_strand_id
1 'polypeptide(L)'
;MIKTYGYTDNTQLSPHFKAQEFRCKCGKEHDFQIDDDLITKLETLYAALNCSKIIVTSGFRCVEHDKSVGGSGTGQHTLGKAADTCCYGQDGQPISSKTVCCKAQDTGFTGIANITAAYIYTHVDVRSGKKWYGDEVQGNSSVTDDFYKYFGGEDMKGIDVSVHNGKIDWQKVRAAGIDFAILRAGYGRLASQKDDRFEDNYAGAKAAGIPIGAYWYSYAMDEDEARQEANVFLS
;
A
#
# COMPACT_ATOMS: atom_id res chain seq x y z
N MET A 1 -19.77 -11.04 7.24
CA MET A 1 -21.24 -11.32 7.30
C MET A 1 -21.91 -10.16 6.60
N ILE A 2 -22.88 -10.42 5.71
CA ILE A 2 -23.60 -9.34 5.03
C ILE A 2 -24.70 -8.80 5.95
N LYS A 3 -24.73 -7.47 6.10
CA LYS A 3 -25.77 -6.72 6.81
C LYS A 3 -26.49 -5.78 5.86
N THR A 4 -27.76 -5.52 6.14
CA THR A 4 -28.60 -4.57 5.40
C THR A 4 -28.77 -3.30 6.22
N TYR A 5 -28.70 -2.15 5.55
CA TYR A 5 -28.81 -0.81 6.13
C TYR A 5 -29.85 -0.01 5.36
N GLY A 6 -30.58 0.85 6.07
CA GLY A 6 -31.56 1.76 5.46
C GLY A 6 -30.88 2.90 4.71
N TYR A 7 -31.56 3.51 3.73
CA TYR A 7 -31.00 4.57 2.86
C TYR A 7 -30.31 5.74 3.60
N THR A 8 -30.84 6.13 4.76
CA THR A 8 -30.33 7.23 5.61
C THR A 8 -29.42 6.76 6.76
N ASP A 9 -29.12 5.47 6.84
CA ASP A 9 -28.34 4.89 7.93
C ASP A 9 -26.90 5.42 7.92
N ASN A 10 -26.48 5.96 9.05
CA ASN A 10 -25.17 6.56 9.27
C ASN A 10 -24.39 5.88 10.41
N THR A 11 -24.66 4.61 10.65
CA THR A 11 -23.98 3.79 11.65
C THR A 11 -22.46 3.82 11.41
N GLN A 12 -21.68 4.06 12.47
CA GLN A 12 -20.23 3.93 12.44
C GLN A 12 -19.88 2.44 12.41
N LEU A 13 -19.31 1.97 11.29
CA LEU A 13 -18.97 0.56 11.09
C LEU A 13 -17.62 0.19 11.69
N SER A 14 -16.68 1.15 11.65
CA SER A 14 -15.30 1.01 12.13
C SER A 14 -14.73 2.43 12.39
N PRO A 15 -13.51 2.61 12.90
CA PRO A 15 -12.95 3.94 13.17
C PRO A 15 -12.98 4.90 11.97
N HIS A 16 -12.82 4.39 10.74
CA HIS A 16 -12.69 5.22 9.54
C HIS A 16 -13.88 5.17 8.58
N PHE A 17 -14.87 4.29 8.81
CA PHE A 17 -15.96 4.08 7.85
C PHE A 17 -17.36 4.10 8.48
N LYS A 18 -18.29 4.77 7.81
CA LYS A 18 -19.73 4.79 8.12
C LYS A 18 -20.55 4.09 7.03
N ALA A 19 -21.70 3.56 7.41
CA ALA A 19 -22.61 2.84 6.50
C ALA A 19 -22.99 3.67 5.28
N GLN A 20 -23.30 4.96 5.47
CA GLN A 20 -23.75 5.85 4.41
C GLN A 20 -22.74 6.02 3.27
N GLU A 21 -21.44 5.81 3.51
CA GLU A 21 -20.39 5.94 2.50
C GLU A 21 -20.50 4.86 1.41
N PHE A 22 -21.08 3.70 1.76
CA PHE A 22 -21.25 2.56 0.87
C PHE A 22 -22.61 2.53 0.18
N ARG A 23 -23.50 3.48 0.46
CA ARG A 23 -24.84 3.48 -0.12
C ARG A 23 -24.79 3.58 -1.65
N CYS A 24 -25.83 3.07 -2.29
CA CYS A 24 -26.01 3.20 -3.72
C CYS A 24 -26.13 4.67 -4.14
N LYS A 25 -25.41 5.06 -5.19
CA LYS A 25 -25.39 6.41 -5.74
C LYS A 25 -26.32 6.60 -6.94
N CYS A 26 -27.36 5.76 -7.05
CA CYS A 26 -28.33 5.78 -8.15
C CYS A 26 -29.33 6.94 -8.11
N GLY A 27 -29.34 7.72 -7.02
CA GLY A 27 -30.28 8.83 -6.81
C GLY A 27 -31.67 8.42 -6.30
N LYS A 28 -31.94 7.13 -6.07
CA LYS A 28 -33.19 6.61 -5.50
C LYS A 28 -33.00 6.18 -4.05
N GLU A 29 -34.04 6.32 -3.24
CA GLU A 29 -34.05 5.81 -1.87
C GLU A 29 -34.32 4.31 -1.86
N HIS A 30 -33.38 3.54 -1.33
CA HIS A 30 -33.54 2.11 -1.07
C HIS A 30 -32.45 1.62 -0.11
N ASP A 31 -32.70 0.46 0.50
CA ASP A 31 -31.75 -0.21 1.37
C ASP A 31 -30.49 -0.67 0.60
N PHE A 32 -29.40 -0.84 1.33
CA PHE A 32 -28.13 -1.31 0.78
C PHE A 32 -27.46 -2.33 1.70
N GLN A 33 -26.54 -3.09 1.14
CA GLN A 33 -25.87 -4.18 1.84
C GLN A 33 -24.37 -3.94 1.94
N ILE A 34 -23.77 -4.39 3.04
CA ILE A 34 -22.33 -4.33 3.27
C ILE A 34 -21.89 -5.63 3.94
N ASP A 35 -20.82 -6.26 3.44
CA ASP A 35 -20.14 -7.35 4.12
C ASP A 35 -19.15 -6.84 5.17
N ASP A 36 -19.26 -7.32 6.40
CA ASP A 36 -18.33 -6.98 7.49
C ASP A 36 -16.86 -7.31 7.16
N ASP A 37 -16.59 -8.31 6.31
CA ASP A 37 -15.22 -8.64 5.89
C ASP A 37 -14.62 -7.55 4.99
N LEU A 38 -15.45 -6.90 4.16
CA LEU A 38 -15.03 -5.74 3.36
C LEU A 38 -14.55 -4.61 4.28
N ILE A 39 -15.32 -4.28 5.33
CA ILE A 39 -14.95 -3.24 6.29
C ILE A 39 -13.66 -3.59 7.02
N THR A 40 -13.54 -4.84 7.48
CA THR A 40 -12.34 -5.32 8.18
C THR A 40 -11.08 -5.21 7.32
N LYS A 41 -11.17 -5.57 6.04
CA LYS A 41 -10.03 -5.46 5.12
C LYS A 41 -9.72 -4.02 4.72
N LEU A 42 -10.72 -3.16 4.60
CA LEU A 42 -10.50 -1.73 4.34
C LEU A 42 -9.74 -1.06 5.50
N GLU A 43 -10.02 -1.43 6.76
CA GLU A 43 -9.25 -0.97 7.92
C GLU A 43 -7.81 -1.49 7.90
N THR A 44 -7.62 -2.76 7.52
CA THR A 44 -6.27 -3.34 7.36
C THR A 44 -5.49 -2.60 6.26
N LEU A 45 -6.15 -2.30 5.13
CA LEU A 45 -5.56 -1.55 4.02
C LEU A 45 -5.23 -0.11 4.41
N TYR A 46 -6.10 0.55 5.18
CA TYR A 46 -5.87 1.88 5.72
C TYR A 46 -4.56 1.92 6.52
N ALA A 47 -4.40 0.98 7.45
CA ALA A 47 -3.19 0.86 8.25
C ALA A 47 -1.96 0.51 7.41
N ALA A 48 -2.08 -0.45 6.48
CA ALA A 48 -0.98 -0.90 5.63
C ALA A 48 -0.44 0.17 4.68
N LEU A 49 -1.31 1.07 4.20
CA LEU A 49 -0.94 2.22 3.38
C LEU A 49 -0.41 3.41 4.20
N ASN A 50 -0.60 3.40 5.53
CA ASN A 50 -0.42 4.59 6.37
C ASN A 50 -1.13 5.83 5.79
N CYS A 51 -2.32 5.63 5.24
CA CYS A 51 -3.07 6.68 4.56
C CYS A 51 -3.78 7.60 5.56
N SER A 52 -4.07 8.84 5.16
CA SER A 52 -4.84 9.79 5.97
C SER A 52 -6.35 9.57 5.89
N LYS A 53 -6.83 9.01 4.77
CA LYS A 53 -8.22 8.63 4.52
C LYS A 53 -8.35 7.69 3.33
N ILE A 54 -9.42 6.91 3.33
CA ILE A 54 -9.90 6.17 2.15
C ILE A 54 -11.30 6.71 1.85
N ILE A 55 -11.50 7.24 0.64
CA ILE A 55 -12.80 7.72 0.19
C ILE A 55 -13.49 6.60 -0.60
N VAL A 56 -14.67 6.17 -0.14
CA VAL A 56 -15.53 5.25 -0.89
C VAL A 56 -16.28 6.01 -1.99
N THR A 57 -15.83 5.84 -3.21
CA THR A 57 -16.41 6.50 -4.39
C THR A 57 -17.62 5.74 -4.94
N SER A 58 -17.68 4.43 -4.74
CA SER A 58 -18.85 3.60 -5.03
C SER A 58 -18.83 2.35 -4.15
N GLY A 59 -19.86 2.14 -3.33
CA GLY A 59 -20.02 0.94 -2.51
C GLY A 59 -21.03 -0.03 -3.13
N PHE A 60 -22.11 -0.31 -2.42
CA PHE A 60 -23.23 -1.10 -2.93
C PHE A 60 -23.85 -0.46 -4.19
N ARG A 61 -24.24 -1.27 -5.16
CA ARG A 61 -25.01 -0.84 -6.34
C ARG A 61 -26.27 -1.69 -6.46
N CYS A 62 -27.44 -1.07 -6.60
CA CYS A 62 -28.62 -1.84 -7.00
C CYS A 62 -28.45 -2.35 -8.43
N VAL A 63 -29.22 -3.38 -8.81
CA VAL A 63 -29.13 -4.03 -10.12
C VAL A 63 -29.25 -3.02 -11.28
N GLU A 64 -30.17 -2.05 -11.15
CA GLU A 64 -30.38 -1.00 -12.16
C GLU A 64 -29.15 -0.09 -12.29
N HIS A 65 -28.61 0.37 -11.16
CA HIS A 65 -27.45 1.24 -11.14
C HIS A 65 -26.21 0.54 -11.68
N ASP A 66 -25.96 -0.69 -11.24
CA ASP A 66 -24.83 -1.48 -11.70
C ASP A 66 -24.85 -1.63 -13.23
N LYS A 67 -26.01 -1.97 -13.82
CA LYS A 67 -26.17 -2.03 -15.28
C LYS A 67 -25.97 -0.67 -15.96
N SER A 68 -26.45 0.42 -15.35
CA SER A 68 -26.30 1.77 -15.92
C SER A 68 -24.84 2.24 -16.00
N VAL A 69 -23.96 1.71 -15.16
CA VAL A 69 -22.52 2.00 -15.15
C VAL A 69 -21.69 0.90 -15.82
N GLY A 70 -22.31 0.02 -16.61
CA GLY A 70 -21.65 -1.01 -17.41
C GLY A 70 -21.41 -2.35 -16.70
N GLY A 71 -21.94 -2.54 -15.49
CA GLY A 71 -21.91 -3.80 -14.75
C GLY A 71 -22.93 -4.84 -15.23
N SER A 72 -22.82 -6.06 -14.73
CA SER A 72 -23.72 -7.17 -15.10
C SER A 72 -25.08 -7.12 -14.39
N GLY A 73 -25.19 -6.35 -13.32
CA GLY A 73 -26.31 -6.38 -12.38
C GLY A 73 -26.25 -7.55 -11.38
N THR A 74 -25.14 -8.29 -11.35
CA THR A 74 -24.93 -9.45 -10.47
C THR A 74 -23.52 -9.50 -9.86
N GLY A 75 -22.74 -8.42 -10.02
CA GLY A 75 -21.36 -8.33 -9.55
C GLY A 75 -21.23 -8.11 -8.04
N GLN A 76 -19.99 -8.02 -7.55
CA GLN A 76 -19.70 -7.90 -6.11
C GLN A 76 -20.27 -6.62 -5.48
N HIS A 77 -20.42 -5.53 -6.24
CA HIS A 77 -21.14 -4.33 -5.78
C HIS A 77 -22.60 -4.61 -5.45
N THR A 78 -23.29 -5.43 -6.26
CA THR A 78 -24.70 -5.80 -6.02
C THR A 78 -24.89 -6.75 -4.84
N LEU A 79 -23.80 -7.38 -4.39
CA LEU A 79 -23.78 -8.28 -3.23
C LEU A 79 -23.31 -7.58 -1.94
N GLY A 80 -23.00 -6.28 -1.99
CA GLY A 80 -22.46 -5.53 -0.86
C GLY A 80 -21.03 -5.92 -0.47
N LYS A 81 -20.28 -6.55 -1.40
CA LYS A 81 -18.94 -7.11 -1.15
C LYS A 81 -17.80 -6.29 -1.75
N ALA A 82 -18.10 -5.22 -2.46
CA ALA A 82 -17.13 -4.41 -3.17
C ALA A 82 -17.20 -2.92 -2.84
N ALA A 83 -16.07 -2.25 -3.02
CA ALA A 83 -15.95 -0.81 -2.99
C ALA A 83 -14.94 -0.34 -4.03
N ASP A 84 -15.25 0.78 -4.68
CA ASP A 84 -14.30 1.55 -5.46
C ASP A 84 -13.79 2.70 -4.60
N THR A 85 -12.48 2.79 -4.44
CA THR A 85 -11.84 3.62 -3.42
C THR A 85 -10.81 4.56 -4.01
N CYS A 86 -10.62 5.70 -3.34
CA CYS A 86 -9.49 6.58 -3.54
C CYS A 86 -8.77 6.76 -2.20
N CYS A 87 -7.53 6.31 -2.11
CA CYS A 87 -6.72 6.37 -0.89
C CYS A 87 -5.85 7.64 -0.92
N TYR A 88 -5.67 8.31 0.23
CA TYR A 88 -4.89 9.55 0.31
C TYR A 88 -3.72 9.42 1.27
N GLY A 89 -2.54 9.88 0.88
CA GLY A 89 -1.35 9.92 1.73
C GLY A 89 -1.49 10.94 2.86
N GLN A 90 -0.52 10.94 3.78
CA GLN A 90 -0.43 11.94 4.85
C GLN A 90 -0.18 13.37 4.31
N ASP A 91 0.33 13.47 3.09
CA ASP A 91 0.53 14.72 2.33
C ASP A 91 -0.77 15.26 1.69
N GLY A 92 -1.88 14.54 1.84
CA GLY A 92 -3.17 14.88 1.25
C GLY A 92 -3.28 14.62 -0.24
N GLN A 93 -2.29 13.94 -0.86
CA GLN A 93 -2.34 13.56 -2.26
C GLN A 93 -2.94 12.16 -2.44
N PRO A 94 -3.60 11.86 -3.57
CA PRO A 94 -4.02 10.50 -3.89
C PRO A 94 -2.82 9.54 -3.95
N ILE A 95 -2.93 8.40 -3.30
CA ILE A 95 -2.00 7.28 -3.44
C ILE A 95 -2.31 6.58 -4.76
N SER A 96 -1.28 6.31 -5.54
CA SER A 96 -1.40 5.60 -6.82
C SER A 96 -2.11 4.26 -6.65
N SER A 97 -3.08 3.96 -7.51
CA SER A 97 -3.78 2.68 -7.57
C SER A 97 -2.82 1.52 -7.79
N LYS A 98 -1.64 1.74 -8.37
CA LYS A 98 -0.60 0.69 -8.46
C LYS A 98 -0.18 0.23 -7.06
N THR A 99 0.18 1.19 -6.21
CA THR A 99 0.54 0.96 -4.81
C THR A 99 -0.63 0.40 -4.01
N VAL A 100 -1.84 0.92 -4.20
CA VAL A 100 -3.05 0.42 -3.52
C VAL A 100 -3.35 -1.02 -3.91
N CYS A 101 -3.27 -1.39 -5.19
CA CYS A 101 -3.47 -2.77 -5.64
C CYS A 101 -2.46 -3.74 -5.01
N CYS A 102 -1.17 -3.36 -4.98
CA CYS A 102 -0.12 -4.16 -4.33
C CYS A 102 -0.41 -4.36 -2.84
N LYS A 103 -0.80 -3.30 -2.12
CA LYS A 103 -1.14 -3.42 -0.69
C LYS A 103 -2.44 -4.15 -0.44
N ALA A 104 -3.45 -3.96 -1.27
CA ALA A 104 -4.70 -4.71 -1.18
C ALA A 104 -4.47 -6.23 -1.39
N GLN A 105 -3.54 -6.60 -2.26
CA GLN A 105 -3.08 -7.98 -2.42
C GLN A 105 -2.48 -8.50 -1.10
N ASP A 106 -1.57 -7.75 -0.48
CA ASP A 106 -0.92 -8.14 0.78
C ASP A 106 -1.92 -8.25 1.95
N THR A 107 -2.97 -7.42 1.96
CA THR A 107 -4.02 -7.44 2.98
C THR A 107 -5.13 -8.47 2.67
N GLY A 108 -4.96 -9.28 1.63
CA GLY A 108 -5.80 -10.43 1.35
C GLY A 108 -7.15 -10.10 0.73
N PHE A 109 -7.27 -9.01 -0.04
CA PHE A 109 -8.40 -8.84 -0.95
C PHE A 109 -8.32 -9.85 -2.09
N THR A 110 -9.47 -10.40 -2.47
CA THR A 110 -9.58 -11.46 -3.47
C THR A 110 -10.04 -10.95 -4.82
N GLY A 111 -10.75 -9.82 -4.88
CA GLY A 111 -10.95 -9.08 -6.11
C GLY A 111 -10.34 -7.69 -6.00
N ILE A 112 -9.50 -7.33 -6.96
CA ILE A 112 -8.78 -6.06 -6.97
C ILE A 112 -8.62 -5.61 -8.42
N ALA A 113 -8.85 -4.34 -8.72
CA ALA A 113 -8.46 -3.79 -10.01
C ALA A 113 -8.11 -2.31 -9.94
N ASN A 114 -7.16 -1.89 -10.78
CA ASN A 114 -7.10 -0.48 -11.19
C ASN A 114 -8.29 -0.18 -12.11
N ILE A 115 -8.98 0.94 -11.89
CA ILE A 115 -10.18 1.29 -12.66
C ILE A 115 -10.08 2.61 -13.42
N THR A 116 -8.91 3.29 -13.37
CA THR A 116 -8.72 4.56 -14.08
C THR A 116 -7.33 4.71 -14.68
N ALA A 117 -7.24 5.39 -15.83
CA ALA A 117 -5.98 5.55 -16.55
C ALA A 117 -4.98 6.44 -15.81
N ALA A 118 -5.48 7.29 -14.92
CA ALA A 118 -4.68 8.11 -14.02
C ALA A 118 -4.14 7.33 -12.81
N TYR A 119 -4.52 6.05 -12.63
CA TYR A 119 -4.15 5.23 -11.48
C TYR A 119 -4.49 5.89 -10.14
N ILE A 120 -5.71 6.38 -9.97
CA ILE A 120 -6.13 7.07 -8.73
C ILE A 120 -7.28 6.37 -8.00
N TYR A 121 -8.01 5.50 -8.68
CA TYR A 121 -9.13 4.74 -8.12
C TYR A 121 -8.86 3.25 -8.24
N THR A 122 -9.19 2.53 -7.17
CA THR A 122 -8.98 1.09 -7.04
C THR A 122 -10.27 0.41 -6.62
N HIS A 123 -10.68 -0.59 -7.40
CA HIS A 123 -11.72 -1.53 -7.03
C HIS A 123 -11.15 -2.55 -6.05
N VAL A 124 -11.88 -2.84 -4.97
CA VAL A 124 -11.58 -3.90 -4.02
C VAL A 124 -12.84 -4.67 -3.62
N ASP A 125 -12.74 -5.99 -3.51
CA ASP A 125 -13.83 -6.84 -3.04
C ASP A 125 -13.36 -8.11 -2.31
N VAL A 126 -14.29 -8.69 -1.56
CA VAL A 126 -14.10 -9.88 -0.71
C VAL A 126 -14.80 -11.13 -1.25
N ARG A 127 -14.78 -11.32 -2.57
CA ARG A 127 -15.35 -12.52 -3.21
C ARG A 127 -14.80 -13.81 -2.59
N SER A 128 -15.68 -14.80 -2.43
CA SER A 128 -15.32 -16.16 -1.94
C SER A 128 -14.83 -17.10 -3.05
N GLY A 129 -14.92 -16.67 -4.31
CA GLY A 129 -14.50 -17.44 -5.48
C GLY A 129 -13.01 -17.30 -5.77
N LYS A 130 -12.64 -17.62 -7.02
CA LYS A 130 -11.26 -17.41 -7.49
C LYS A 130 -10.86 -15.94 -7.37
N LYS A 131 -9.61 -15.75 -6.99
CA LYS A 131 -8.94 -14.45 -7.03
C LYS A 131 -9.05 -13.84 -8.43
N TRP A 132 -9.29 -12.54 -8.51
CA TRP A 132 -9.39 -11.80 -9.76
C TRP A 132 -8.68 -10.46 -9.64
N TYR A 133 -7.52 -10.36 -10.28
CA TYR A 133 -6.67 -9.16 -10.26
C TYR A 133 -6.66 -8.56 -11.66
N GLY A 134 -7.30 -7.40 -11.80
CA GLY A 134 -7.58 -6.74 -13.07
C GLY A 134 -6.90 -5.39 -13.24
N ASP A 135 -6.94 -4.89 -14.46
CA ASP A 135 -6.74 -3.47 -14.80
C ASP A 135 -7.81 -3.10 -15.83
N GLU A 136 -8.91 -2.50 -15.37
CA GLU A 136 -10.10 -2.25 -16.20
C GLU A 136 -9.83 -1.25 -17.33
N VAL A 137 -8.70 -0.52 -17.28
CA VAL A 137 -8.27 0.33 -18.41
C VAL A 137 -7.64 -0.46 -19.54
N GLN A 138 -7.19 -1.69 -19.27
CA GLN A 138 -6.67 -2.64 -20.26
C GLN A 138 -7.70 -3.70 -20.64
N GLY A 139 -8.78 -3.84 -19.85
CA GLY A 139 -9.93 -4.70 -20.10
C GLY A 139 -10.42 -5.42 -18.85
N ASN A 140 -11.51 -6.19 -18.99
CA ASN A 140 -12.22 -6.79 -17.85
C ASN A 140 -11.75 -8.21 -17.50
N SER A 141 -10.64 -8.66 -18.09
CA SER A 141 -10.04 -9.98 -17.81
C SER A 141 -9.05 -9.87 -16.65
N SER A 142 -8.77 -11.00 -15.99
CA SER A 142 -7.65 -11.05 -15.04
C SER A 142 -6.36 -10.75 -15.79
N VAL A 143 -5.56 -9.82 -15.29
CA VAL A 143 -4.32 -9.35 -15.94
C VAL A 143 -3.06 -9.89 -15.26
N THR A 144 -3.17 -10.31 -14.00
CA THR A 144 -2.02 -10.82 -13.23
C THR A 144 -2.45 -11.75 -12.10
N ASP A 145 -1.49 -12.47 -11.53
CA ASP A 145 -1.58 -13.13 -10.22
C ASP A 145 -0.80 -12.38 -9.13
N ASP A 146 0.02 -11.40 -9.53
CA ASP A 146 0.91 -10.63 -8.67
C ASP A 146 1.03 -9.18 -9.18
N PHE A 147 0.46 -8.24 -8.43
CA PHE A 147 0.48 -6.82 -8.81
C PHE A 147 1.85 -6.19 -8.71
N TYR A 148 2.73 -6.69 -7.84
CA TYR A 148 4.10 -6.22 -7.81
C TYR A 148 4.72 -6.50 -9.18
N LYS A 149 4.70 -7.74 -9.67
CA LYS A 149 5.24 -8.02 -11.02
C LYS A 149 4.53 -7.26 -12.14
N TYR A 150 3.21 -7.16 -12.10
CA TYR A 150 2.42 -6.55 -13.18
C TYR A 150 2.69 -5.06 -13.37
N PHE A 151 2.71 -4.30 -12.28
CA PHE A 151 2.98 -2.86 -12.35
C PHE A 151 4.47 -2.54 -12.51
N GLY A 152 5.28 -3.54 -12.87
CA GLY A 152 6.71 -3.41 -13.08
C GLY A 152 7.45 -3.23 -11.76
N GLY A 153 7.01 -4.00 -10.77
CA GLY A 153 7.33 -3.98 -9.34
C GLY A 153 8.32 -2.93 -9.04
N GLU A 154 7.82 -1.74 -8.66
CA GLU A 154 8.64 -0.54 -8.58
C GLU A 154 10.00 -0.94 -8.06
N ASP A 155 11.00 -0.96 -8.96
CA ASP A 155 12.38 -1.22 -8.61
C ASP A 155 12.67 -0.11 -7.61
N MET A 156 12.51 -0.44 -6.32
CA MET A 156 12.68 0.54 -5.27
C MET A 156 14.09 1.06 -5.46
N LYS A 157 14.21 2.35 -5.75
CA LYS A 157 15.49 2.95 -6.06
C LYS A 157 16.21 3.14 -4.75
N GLY A 158 17.02 2.16 -4.41
CA GLY A 158 17.91 2.20 -3.26
C GLY A 158 19.23 2.86 -3.61
N ILE A 159 19.83 3.52 -2.62
CA ILE A 159 21.26 3.89 -2.66
C ILE A 159 22.01 3.18 -1.53
N ASP A 160 23.22 2.74 -1.83
CA ASP A 160 24.24 2.37 -0.84
C ASP A 160 25.15 3.57 -0.60
N VAL A 161 25.39 3.93 0.66
CA VAL A 161 26.25 5.07 0.99
C VAL A 161 27.15 4.81 2.20
N SER A 162 28.31 5.48 2.19
CA SER A 162 29.36 5.40 3.20
C SER A 162 30.15 6.72 3.24
N VAL A 163 31.20 6.79 4.05
CA VAL A 163 32.17 7.90 4.04
C VAL A 163 32.70 8.23 2.63
N HIS A 164 32.77 7.25 1.72
CA HIS A 164 33.29 7.43 0.37
C HIS A 164 32.41 8.32 -0.53
N ASN A 165 31.14 8.52 -0.16
CA ASN A 165 30.22 9.40 -0.90
C ASN A 165 30.32 10.86 -0.44
N GLY A 166 31.10 11.15 0.61
CA GLY A 166 31.23 12.50 1.16
C GLY A 166 29.96 12.99 1.86
N LYS A 167 29.72 14.31 1.84
CA LYS A 167 28.53 14.92 2.43
C LYS A 167 27.36 14.84 1.47
N ILE A 168 26.28 14.18 1.88
CA ILE A 168 25.08 13.95 1.07
C ILE A 168 24.02 15.02 1.36
N ASP A 169 23.39 15.53 0.30
CA ASP A 169 22.18 16.34 0.37
C ASP A 169 20.94 15.44 0.30
N TRP A 170 20.43 15.04 1.46
CA TRP A 170 19.34 14.07 1.57
C TRP A 170 18.00 14.58 1.05
N GLN A 171 17.79 15.91 1.02
CA GLN A 171 16.61 16.49 0.40
C GLN A 171 16.66 16.34 -1.12
N LYS A 172 17.85 16.52 -1.73
CA LYS A 172 18.03 16.21 -3.16
C LYS A 172 17.90 14.73 -3.46
N VAL A 173 18.40 13.84 -2.59
CA VAL A 173 18.22 12.39 -2.72
C VAL A 173 16.73 12.03 -2.75
N ARG A 174 15.94 12.57 -1.81
CA ARG A 174 14.49 12.39 -1.78
C ARG A 174 13.83 12.93 -3.06
N ALA A 175 14.22 14.13 -3.49
CA ALA A 175 13.70 14.76 -4.70
C ALA A 175 14.06 14.00 -5.99
N ALA A 176 15.17 13.23 -5.99
CA ALA A 176 15.58 12.37 -7.10
C ALA A 176 14.78 11.05 -7.17
N GLY A 177 13.84 10.83 -6.26
CA GLY A 177 13.00 9.62 -6.25
C GLY A 177 13.74 8.39 -5.72
N ILE A 178 14.62 8.56 -4.73
CA ILE A 178 15.22 7.44 -3.99
C ILE A 178 14.27 6.99 -2.88
N ASP A 179 13.98 5.70 -2.87
CA ASP A 179 12.95 5.07 -2.03
C ASP A 179 13.50 4.56 -0.70
N PHE A 180 14.78 4.19 -0.65
CA PHE A 180 15.47 3.78 0.58
C PHE A 180 16.98 3.98 0.49
N ALA A 181 17.65 3.97 1.64
CA ALA A 181 19.12 3.97 1.71
C ALA A 181 19.63 2.83 2.59
N ILE A 182 20.70 2.18 2.17
CA ILE A 182 21.46 1.22 2.98
C ILE A 182 22.80 1.88 3.34
N LEU A 183 23.01 2.16 4.62
CA LEU A 183 24.21 2.85 5.10
C LEU A 183 25.26 1.83 5.54
N ARG A 184 26.52 2.03 5.18
CA ARG A 184 27.61 1.27 5.81
C ARG A 184 27.76 1.73 7.26
N ALA A 185 27.54 0.83 8.21
CA ALA A 185 27.76 1.08 9.63
C ALA A 185 29.25 1.01 10.02
N GLY A 186 30.02 0.19 9.31
CA GLY A 186 31.45 0.03 9.52
C GLY A 186 31.97 -1.23 8.85
N TYR A 187 33.14 -1.68 9.27
CA TYR A 187 33.82 -2.84 8.69
C TYR A 187 34.74 -3.54 9.69
N GLY A 188 35.07 -4.81 9.44
CA GLY A 188 36.04 -5.53 10.25
C GLY A 188 35.57 -5.80 11.68
N ARG A 189 36.51 -5.90 12.63
CA ARG A 189 36.27 -6.45 13.98
C ARG A 189 36.48 -5.47 15.12
N LEU A 190 36.72 -4.20 14.84
CA LEU A 190 36.99 -3.17 15.86
C LEU A 190 35.90 -2.11 15.84
N ALA A 191 35.44 -1.69 17.03
CA ALA A 191 34.48 -0.59 17.16
C ALA A 191 34.99 0.73 16.55
N SER A 192 36.31 0.93 16.49
CA SER A 192 36.94 2.08 15.83
C SER A 192 36.83 2.07 14.30
N GLN A 193 36.35 0.99 13.70
CA GLN A 193 36.12 0.85 12.25
C GLN A 193 34.66 1.15 11.87
N LYS A 194 33.92 1.80 12.76
CA LYS A 194 32.65 2.45 12.44
C LYS A 194 32.85 3.43 11.28
N ASP A 195 31.91 3.50 10.35
CA ASP A 195 31.98 4.43 9.23
C ASP A 195 31.84 5.87 9.75
N ASP A 196 32.83 6.72 9.44
CA ASP A 196 32.93 8.10 9.94
C ASP A 196 31.71 8.98 9.61
N ARG A 197 30.90 8.59 8.62
CA ARG A 197 29.70 9.32 8.20
C ARG A 197 28.40 8.63 8.59
N PHE A 198 28.42 7.49 9.28
CA PHE A 198 27.20 6.73 9.59
C PHE A 198 26.15 7.60 10.29
N GLU A 199 26.53 8.36 11.31
CA GLU A 199 25.57 9.17 12.08
C GLU A 199 25.04 10.38 11.34
N ASP A 200 25.91 11.06 10.58
CA ASP A 200 25.52 12.16 9.70
C ASP A 200 24.51 11.66 8.64
N ASN A 201 24.79 10.51 8.03
CA ASN A 201 23.94 9.90 7.01
C ASN A 201 22.62 9.40 7.59
N TYR A 202 22.65 8.74 8.76
CA TYR A 202 21.45 8.27 9.43
C TYR A 202 20.54 9.44 9.81
N ALA A 203 21.08 10.48 10.45
CA ALA A 203 20.31 11.66 10.84
C ALA A 203 19.73 12.38 9.62
N GLY A 204 20.52 12.55 8.55
CA GLY A 204 20.10 13.22 7.32
C GLY A 204 19.01 12.46 6.56
N ALA A 205 19.18 11.15 6.34
CA ALA A 205 18.19 10.31 5.67
C ALA A 205 16.88 10.24 6.46
N LYS A 206 16.97 10.13 7.79
CA LYS A 206 15.80 10.09 8.69
C LYS A 206 15.03 11.40 8.64
N ALA A 207 15.71 12.54 8.68
CA ALA A 207 15.09 13.86 8.55
C ALA A 207 14.43 14.07 7.17
N ALA A 208 14.94 13.43 6.12
CA ALA A 208 14.36 13.44 4.77
C ALA A 208 13.21 12.43 4.58
N GLY A 209 12.85 11.66 5.60
CA GLY A 209 11.77 10.65 5.51
C GLY A 209 12.11 9.47 4.60
N ILE A 210 13.39 9.16 4.41
CA ILE A 210 13.87 8.01 3.62
C ILE A 210 14.04 6.81 4.57
N PRO A 211 13.39 5.66 4.30
CA PRO A 211 13.65 4.40 5.00
C PRO A 211 15.13 4.00 4.96
N ILE A 212 15.64 3.52 6.09
CA ILE A 212 17.09 3.29 6.30
C ILE A 212 17.33 1.83 6.70
N GLY A 213 18.23 1.17 5.99
CA GLY A 213 18.90 -0.05 6.45
C GLY A 213 20.38 0.23 6.74
N ALA A 214 21.05 -0.72 7.39
CA ALA A 214 22.49 -0.64 7.63
C ALA A 214 23.16 -1.98 7.31
N TYR A 215 24.42 -1.93 6.88
CA TYR A 215 25.26 -3.11 6.68
C TYR A 215 26.63 -2.97 7.35
N TRP A 216 27.23 -4.11 7.65
CA TRP A 216 28.60 -4.21 8.14
C TRP A 216 29.46 -4.95 7.11
N TYR A 217 30.54 -4.32 6.64
CA TYR A 217 31.41 -4.95 5.65
C TYR A 217 32.35 -5.96 6.32
N SER A 218 32.18 -7.23 5.99
CA SER A 218 32.88 -8.31 6.67
C SER A 218 34.26 -8.60 6.05
N TYR A 219 35.26 -8.82 6.91
CA TYR A 219 36.58 -9.36 6.53
C TYR A 219 36.84 -10.75 7.15
N ALA A 220 35.86 -11.33 7.84
CA ALA A 220 35.98 -12.60 8.53
C ALA A 220 36.35 -13.74 7.57
N MET A 221 37.33 -14.55 7.97
CA MET A 221 37.76 -15.75 7.24
C MET A 221 37.32 -17.04 7.95
N ASP A 222 36.81 -16.93 9.18
CA ASP A 222 36.26 -18.04 9.97
C ASP A 222 35.03 -17.62 10.81
N GLU A 223 34.42 -18.58 11.49
CA GLU A 223 33.21 -18.36 12.29
C GLU A 223 33.43 -17.47 13.52
N ASP A 224 34.60 -17.55 14.14
CA ASP A 224 34.89 -16.78 15.36
C ASP A 224 35.07 -15.29 15.01
N GLU A 225 35.77 -15.00 13.91
CA GLU A 225 35.85 -13.66 13.35
C GLU A 225 34.46 -13.15 12.95
N ALA A 226 33.64 -13.95 12.28
CA ALA A 226 32.29 -13.54 11.89
C ALA A 226 31.40 -13.20 13.12
N ARG A 227 31.49 -13.98 14.20
CA ARG A 227 30.80 -13.67 15.47
C ARG A 227 31.33 -12.37 16.08
N GLN A 228 32.63 -12.13 16.02
CA GLN A 228 33.22 -10.90 16.54
C GLN A 228 32.73 -9.67 15.77
N GLU A 229 32.75 -9.72 14.44
CA GLU A 229 32.27 -8.61 13.60
C GLU A 229 30.78 -8.35 13.82
N ALA A 230 29.95 -9.39 13.94
CA ALA A 230 28.53 -9.25 14.27
C ALA A 230 28.29 -8.59 15.63
N ASN A 231 29.10 -8.94 16.65
CA ASN A 231 29.01 -8.30 17.97
C ASN A 231 29.36 -6.81 17.92
N VAL A 232 30.33 -6.43 17.09
CA VAL A 232 30.69 -5.01 16.89
C VAL A 232 29.59 -4.27 16.12
N PHE A 233 28.96 -4.91 15.13
CA PHE A 233 27.84 -4.30 14.41
C PHE A 233 26.65 -3.99 15.33
N LEU A 234 26.46 -4.77 16.39
CA LEU A 234 25.35 -4.63 17.34
C LEU A 234 25.63 -3.67 18.51
N SER A 235 26.86 -3.20 18.70
CA SER A 235 27.27 -2.35 19.83
C SER A 235 27.03 -0.86 19.59
#